data_AF-A0A9P3ESJ3-F1
#
_entry.id   AF-A0A9P3ESJ3-F1
#
_cell.length_a   1.000
_cell.length_b   1.000
_cell.length_c   1.000
_cell.angle_alpha   90.00
_cell.angle_beta   90.00
_cell.angle_gamma   90.00
#
_symmetry.space_group_name_H-M   'P 1'
#
loop_
_entity.id
_entity.type
_entity.pdbx_description
1 polymer ?
#
loop_
_entity_poly.entity_id
_entity_poly.type
_entity_poly.pdbx_seq_one_letter_code
_entity_poly.pdbx_strand_id
1 'polypeptide(L)'
;MNILSLLLVWSSVLLANVLANNLAAPYELLHYYYVYKLEWDTGIEKTIAPGCAKRDQMCYFDEFAKYLMDDDWRAAYRPDAADHTRDPGTAAVTRLSSNMPHSARYKLNLLLPHINADARSFPLVFQAVLSAANKALARDNVSKEDLEQAVAMAQEVKAARTPAVFELQQASLRNRIGDAAYQFVEVTASGFKWPETLAAIDTAVEDRELTAAEGAAAKEKIRLFSLTYEHDILAGEVSDHNHLNIVRSLATSITSLTRGIEDKFPSSGASSPAWPSSDCEDEFSYSSTSSSSGSE
;
A
#
# COMPACT_ATOMS: atom_id res chain seq x y z
N MET A 1 -21.66 26.50 -11.38
CA MET A 1 -21.34 25.52 -10.34
C MET A 1 -21.61 26.18 -8.99
N ASN A 2 -22.61 25.71 -8.23
CA ASN A 2 -23.02 26.40 -6.99
C ASN A 2 -22.01 26.17 -5.86
N ILE A 3 -21.84 27.17 -4.99
CA ILE A 3 -20.96 27.11 -3.80
C ILE A 3 -21.26 25.88 -2.93
N LEU A 4 -22.54 25.49 -2.85
CA LEU A 4 -22.99 24.29 -2.13
C LEU A 4 -22.44 23.00 -2.76
N SER A 5 -22.39 22.92 -4.10
CA SER A 5 -21.82 21.79 -4.84
C SER A 5 -20.30 21.72 -4.65
N LEU A 6 -19.65 22.88 -4.57
CA LEU A 6 -18.21 22.98 -4.31
C LEU A 6 -17.86 22.55 -2.88
N LEU A 7 -18.68 22.94 -1.89
CA LEU A 7 -18.55 22.50 -0.50
C LEU A 7 -18.81 21.00 -0.33
N LEU A 8 -19.81 20.45 -1.02
CA LEU A 8 -20.10 19.02 -1.01
C LEU A 8 -18.93 18.20 -1.57
N VAL A 9 -18.40 18.59 -2.74
CA VAL A 9 -17.22 17.93 -3.34
C VAL A 9 -15.99 18.06 -2.45
N TRP A 10 -15.77 19.22 -1.83
CA TRP A 10 -14.67 19.41 -0.87
C TRP A 10 -14.83 18.51 0.36
N SER A 11 -16.04 18.42 0.92
CA SER A 11 -16.31 17.59 2.08
C SER A 11 -16.16 16.09 1.79
N SER A 12 -16.56 15.62 0.60
CA SER A 12 -16.40 14.22 0.21
C SER A 12 -14.94 13.81 0.04
N VAL A 13 -14.11 14.69 -0.54
CA VAL A 13 -12.65 14.43 -0.70
C VAL A 13 -11.95 14.42 0.66
N LEU A 14 -12.28 15.35 1.55
CA LEU A 14 -11.71 15.39 2.90
C LEU A 14 -12.12 14.17 3.74
N LEU A 15 -13.38 13.73 3.65
CA LEU A 15 -13.87 12.56 4.38
C LEU A 15 -13.21 11.25 3.91
N ALA A 16 -12.98 11.09 2.60
CA ALA A 16 -12.28 9.92 2.06
C ALA A 16 -10.82 9.84 2.54
N ASN A 17 -10.12 10.98 2.55
CA ASN A 17 -8.74 11.05 3.05
C ASN A 17 -8.65 10.80 4.56
N VAL A 18 -9.58 11.35 5.34
CA VAL A 18 -9.65 11.10 6.79
C VAL A 18 -9.96 9.63 7.08
N LEU A 19 -10.87 9.01 6.32
CA LEU A 19 -11.20 7.60 6.44
C LEU A 19 -10.00 6.71 6.09
N ALA A 20 -9.32 6.96 4.98
CA ALA A 20 -8.14 6.20 4.56
C ALA A 20 -7.01 6.27 5.60
N ASN A 21 -6.76 7.46 6.17
CA ASN A 21 -5.76 7.63 7.23
C ASN A 21 -6.13 6.85 8.50
N ASN A 22 -7.38 6.92 8.94
CA ASN A 22 -7.85 6.20 10.13
C ASN A 22 -7.86 4.68 9.91
N LEU A 23 -8.29 4.20 8.74
CA LEU A 23 -8.27 2.77 8.43
C LEU A 23 -6.85 2.20 8.35
N ALA A 24 -5.93 2.94 7.74
CA ALA A 24 -4.53 2.52 7.65
C ALA A 24 -3.84 2.53 9.02
N ALA A 25 -4.28 3.40 9.92
CA ALA A 25 -3.45 3.78 11.05
C ALA A 25 -3.08 2.64 12.04
N PRO A 26 -4.01 1.74 12.38
CA PRO A 26 -3.70 0.58 13.21
C PRO A 26 -2.70 -0.39 12.56
N TYR A 27 -2.82 -0.61 11.25
CA TYR A 27 -1.93 -1.49 10.50
C TYR A 27 -0.53 -0.90 10.38
N GLU A 28 -0.42 0.43 10.26
CA GLU A 28 0.89 1.11 10.28
C GLU A 28 1.61 0.88 11.61
N LEU A 29 0.90 0.95 12.75
CA LEU A 29 1.50 0.65 14.06
C LEU A 29 2.01 -0.78 14.15
N LEU A 30 1.23 -1.76 13.66
CA LEU A 30 1.65 -3.16 13.64
C LEU A 30 2.85 -3.37 12.71
N HIS A 31 2.83 -2.78 11.51
CA HIS A 31 3.95 -2.82 10.58
C HIS A 31 5.24 -2.25 11.20
N TYR A 32 5.16 -1.06 11.79
CA TYR A 32 6.30 -0.44 12.47
C TYR A 32 6.78 -1.27 13.66
N TYR A 33 5.86 -1.89 14.41
CA TYR A 33 6.20 -2.73 15.54
C TYR A 33 6.94 -4.01 15.13
N TYR A 34 6.50 -4.68 14.05
CA TYR A 34 7.21 -5.87 13.57
C TYR A 34 8.61 -5.53 13.08
N VAL A 35 8.82 -4.39 12.41
CA VAL A 35 10.17 -3.94 12.04
C VAL A 35 11.01 -3.55 13.26
N TYR A 36 10.42 -2.87 14.25
CA TYR A 36 11.06 -2.64 15.55
C TYR A 36 11.50 -3.95 16.21
N LYS A 37 10.62 -4.94 16.30
CA LYS A 37 10.91 -6.26 16.86
C LYS A 37 12.05 -6.95 16.10
N LEU A 38 12.04 -6.92 14.77
CA LEU A 38 13.11 -7.46 13.94
C LEU A 38 14.47 -6.85 14.29
N GLU A 39 14.53 -5.53 14.52
CA GLU A 39 15.78 -4.90 14.97
C GLU A 39 16.25 -5.48 16.30
N TRP A 40 15.34 -5.64 17.27
CA TRP A 40 15.62 -6.19 18.59
C TRP A 40 16.12 -7.63 18.54
N ASP A 41 15.37 -8.51 17.90
CA ASP A 41 15.66 -9.95 17.87
C ASP A 41 16.94 -10.26 17.09
N THR A 42 17.22 -9.50 16.02
CA THR A 42 18.45 -9.68 15.23
C THR A 42 19.68 -8.99 15.81
N GLY A 43 19.52 -8.17 16.85
CA GLY A 43 20.64 -7.48 17.50
C GLY A 43 21.28 -6.36 16.66
N ILE A 44 20.65 -5.92 15.56
CA ILE A 44 21.15 -4.80 14.76
C ILE A 44 20.97 -3.46 15.50
N GLU A 45 21.51 -2.39 14.92
CA GLU A 45 21.30 -1.02 15.37
C GLU A 45 19.80 -0.72 15.48
N LYS A 46 19.37 -0.13 16.60
CA LYS A 46 17.97 0.21 16.86
C LYS A 46 17.68 1.58 16.27
N THR A 47 16.99 1.61 15.14
CA THR A 47 16.65 2.85 14.42
C THR A 47 15.16 3.17 14.49
N ILE A 48 14.31 2.15 14.68
CA ILE A 48 12.87 2.29 14.86
C ILE A 48 12.56 2.46 16.35
N ALA A 49 11.84 3.52 16.70
CA ALA A 49 11.41 3.87 18.06
C ALA A 49 12.46 3.56 19.17
N PRO A 50 13.73 4.00 19.02
CA PRO A 50 14.80 3.57 19.93
C PRO A 50 14.55 3.99 21.39
N GLY A 51 13.80 5.08 21.60
CA GLY A 51 13.41 5.57 22.92
C GLY A 51 12.23 4.85 23.58
N CYS A 52 11.59 3.88 22.92
CA CYS A 52 10.51 3.12 23.55
C CYS A 52 11.04 2.25 24.69
N ALA A 53 12.15 1.56 24.44
CA ALA A 53 12.70 0.55 25.33
C ALA A 53 13.07 1.13 26.71
N LYS A 54 12.81 0.34 27.75
CA LYS A 54 13.19 0.68 29.14
C LYS A 54 14.20 -0.32 29.64
N ARG A 55 15.35 0.15 30.14
CA ARG A 55 16.40 -0.69 30.76
C ARG A 55 16.84 -1.85 29.85
N ASP A 56 17.09 -1.56 28.58
CA ASP A 56 17.51 -2.53 27.55
C ASP A 56 16.53 -3.68 27.31
N GLN A 57 15.25 -3.50 27.67
CA GLN A 57 14.19 -4.43 27.35
C GLN A 57 13.32 -3.86 26.23
N MET A 58 13.08 -4.70 25.22
CA MET A 58 12.14 -4.42 24.13
C MET A 58 10.75 -4.11 24.69
N CYS A 59 10.11 -3.07 24.16
CA CYS A 59 8.71 -2.76 24.45
C CYS A 59 7.79 -3.90 24.03
N TYR A 60 6.77 -4.17 24.83
CA TYR A 60 5.60 -4.89 24.36
C TYR A 60 4.79 -4.01 23.38
N PHE A 61 3.91 -4.65 22.61
CA PHE A 61 3.14 -3.94 21.59
C PHE A 61 2.30 -2.79 22.16
N ASP A 62 1.59 -2.98 23.28
CA ASP A 62 0.79 -1.93 23.90
C ASP A 62 1.62 -0.72 24.35
N GLU A 63 2.83 -0.96 24.85
CA GLU A 63 3.78 0.06 25.24
C GLU A 63 4.29 0.85 24.01
N PHE A 64 4.65 0.14 22.95
CA PHE A 64 5.07 0.71 21.67
C PHE A 64 3.96 1.56 21.04
N ALA A 65 2.74 1.02 20.97
CA ALA A 65 1.59 1.73 20.44
C ALA A 65 1.34 3.04 21.21
N LYS A 66 1.29 2.99 22.55
CA LYS A 66 1.14 4.19 23.39
C LYS A 66 2.29 5.18 23.27
N TYR A 67 3.51 4.69 23.03
CA TYR A 67 4.69 5.54 22.85
C TYR A 67 4.57 6.39 21.57
N LEU A 68 4.02 5.82 20.49
CA LEU A 68 3.90 6.49 19.21
C LEU A 68 2.59 7.26 18.99
N MET A 69 1.52 6.89 19.67
CA MET A 69 0.24 7.60 19.54
C MET A 69 0.33 9.05 20.02
N ASP A 70 -0.31 9.95 19.27
CA ASP A 70 -0.56 11.30 19.74
C ASP A 70 -1.51 11.32 20.96
N ASP A 71 -1.54 12.42 21.69
CA ASP A 71 -2.13 12.48 23.03
C ASP A 71 -3.62 12.11 23.06
N ASP A 72 -4.41 12.55 22.08
CA ASP A 72 -5.84 12.24 21.98
C ASP A 72 -6.11 10.75 21.71
N TRP A 73 -5.39 10.16 20.75
CA TRP A 73 -5.56 8.74 20.43
C TRP A 73 -5.06 7.86 21.57
N ARG A 74 -3.92 8.23 22.18
CA ARG A 74 -3.38 7.55 23.36
C ARG A 74 -4.35 7.61 24.53
N ALA A 75 -5.04 8.73 24.73
CA ALA A 75 -6.05 8.89 25.77
C ALA A 75 -7.31 8.05 25.51
N ALA A 76 -7.62 7.72 24.25
CA ALA A 76 -8.73 6.84 23.89
C ALA A 76 -8.35 5.35 23.91
N TYR A 77 -7.10 5.01 23.61
CA TYR A 77 -6.64 3.62 23.54
C TYR A 77 -6.69 2.93 24.92
N ARG A 78 -7.36 1.78 24.98
CA ARG A 78 -7.54 0.94 26.16
C ARG A 78 -7.04 -0.47 25.84
N PRO A 79 -5.72 -0.73 25.92
CA PRO A 79 -5.21 -2.07 25.70
C PRO A 79 -5.74 -3.04 26.76
N ASP A 80 -5.93 -4.29 26.35
CA ASP A 80 -6.20 -5.40 27.26
C ASP A 80 -4.92 -6.21 27.49
N ALA A 81 -5.03 -7.31 28.26
CA ALA A 81 -3.88 -8.18 28.54
C ALA A 81 -3.29 -8.84 27.29
N ALA A 82 -4.06 -8.99 26.20
CA ALA A 82 -3.59 -9.59 24.96
C ALA A 82 -2.74 -8.63 24.12
N ASP A 83 -2.85 -7.30 24.35
CA ASP A 83 -1.97 -6.32 23.71
C ASP A 83 -0.59 -6.22 24.37
N HIS A 84 -0.43 -6.73 25.60
CA HIS A 84 0.88 -6.82 26.26
C HIS A 84 1.65 -8.06 25.77
N THR A 85 1.94 -8.07 24.47
CA THR A 85 2.55 -9.19 23.75
C THR A 85 3.71 -8.74 22.88
N ARG A 86 4.59 -9.70 22.55
CA ARG A 86 5.62 -9.51 21.52
C ARG A 86 5.13 -9.87 20.11
N ASP A 87 3.99 -10.55 20.02
CA ASP A 87 3.47 -11.14 18.79
C ASP A 87 2.01 -10.70 18.56
N PRO A 88 1.76 -9.40 18.30
CA PRO A 88 0.42 -8.89 18.14
C PRO A 88 -0.19 -9.30 16.78
N GLY A 89 -1.23 -10.13 16.81
CA GLY A 89 -2.00 -10.45 15.61
C GLY A 89 -2.98 -9.33 15.20
N THR A 90 -3.71 -9.57 14.11
CA THR A 90 -4.72 -8.63 13.57
C THR A 90 -5.84 -8.26 14.55
N ALA A 91 -6.09 -9.06 15.59
CA ALA A 91 -7.03 -8.70 16.66
C ALA A 91 -6.67 -7.37 17.37
N ALA A 92 -5.39 -6.99 17.37
CA ALA A 92 -4.94 -5.69 17.86
C ALA A 92 -5.52 -4.51 17.06
N VAL A 93 -5.79 -4.68 15.76
CA VAL A 93 -6.39 -3.66 14.88
C VAL A 93 -7.75 -3.21 15.38
N THR A 94 -8.60 -4.16 15.77
CA THR A 94 -9.94 -3.88 16.29
C THR A 94 -9.87 -3.03 17.56
N ARG A 95 -8.88 -3.31 18.44
CA ARG A 95 -8.70 -2.56 19.69
C ARG A 95 -8.11 -1.18 19.46
N LEU A 96 -7.11 -1.06 18.57
CA LEU A 96 -6.53 0.22 18.16
C LEU A 96 -7.55 1.16 17.50
N SER A 97 -8.46 0.58 16.71
CA SER A 97 -9.57 1.28 16.07
C SER A 97 -10.67 1.69 17.04
N SER A 98 -10.77 1.02 18.20
CA SER A 98 -11.82 1.30 19.19
C SER A 98 -11.64 2.69 19.78
N ASN A 99 -12.65 3.55 19.59
CA ASN A 99 -12.65 4.94 20.03
C ASN A 99 -11.50 5.80 19.43
N MET A 100 -10.94 5.36 18.30
CA MET A 100 -9.93 6.14 17.60
C MET A 100 -10.50 7.52 17.21
N PRO A 101 -9.78 8.62 17.47
CA PRO A 101 -10.25 9.95 17.14
C PRO A 101 -10.37 10.12 15.62
N HIS A 102 -11.18 11.08 15.18
CA HIS A 102 -11.36 11.36 13.75
C HIS A 102 -10.07 11.71 13.01
N SER A 103 -9.01 12.16 13.69
CA SER A 103 -7.69 12.36 13.10
C SER A 103 -6.65 11.63 13.96
N ALA A 104 -6.51 10.32 13.76
CA ALA A 104 -5.42 9.57 14.36
C ALA A 104 -4.07 10.07 13.86
N ARG A 105 -3.11 10.26 14.77
CA ARG A 105 -1.78 10.78 14.47
C ARG A 105 -0.69 10.04 15.23
N TYR A 106 0.49 10.03 14.63
CA TYR A 106 1.72 9.50 15.22
C TYR A 106 2.67 10.61 15.60
N LYS A 107 3.46 10.32 16.62
CA LYS A 107 4.69 11.04 16.95
C LYS A 107 5.82 10.48 16.09
N LEU A 108 5.86 10.84 14.79
CA LEU A 108 6.85 10.32 13.83
C LEU A 108 8.30 10.62 14.25
N ASN A 109 8.53 11.73 14.96
CA ASN A 109 9.81 12.07 15.56
C ASN A 109 10.25 11.08 16.66
N LEU A 110 9.31 10.38 17.29
CA LEU A 110 9.62 9.31 18.25
C LEU A 110 9.86 7.97 17.53
N LEU A 111 9.20 7.73 16.40
CA LEU A 111 9.40 6.55 15.56
C LEU A 111 10.77 6.58 14.86
N LEU A 112 11.13 7.71 14.24
CA LEU A 112 12.38 7.90 13.50
C LEU A 112 13.06 9.20 13.94
N PRO A 113 13.67 9.24 15.12
CA PRO A 113 14.28 10.48 15.65
C PRO A 113 15.45 10.99 14.81
N HIS A 114 16.00 10.16 13.92
CA HIS A 114 17.09 10.49 13.03
C HIS A 114 16.63 11.15 11.71
N ILE A 115 15.32 11.25 11.47
CA ILE A 115 14.74 11.93 10.31
C ILE A 115 13.91 13.10 10.83
N ASN A 116 14.03 14.27 10.22
CA ASN A 116 13.09 15.38 10.41
C ASN A 116 11.76 15.02 9.72
N ALA A 117 11.06 14.02 10.24
CA ALA A 117 9.84 13.50 9.66
C ALA A 117 8.64 14.34 10.10
N ASP A 118 7.95 14.93 9.13
CA ASP A 118 6.60 15.47 9.29
C ASP A 118 5.56 14.61 8.52
N ALA A 119 4.29 15.01 8.52
CA ALA A 119 3.24 14.27 7.81
C ALA A 119 3.41 14.24 6.28
N ARG A 120 4.28 15.06 5.69
CA ARG A 120 4.67 15.00 4.26
C ARG A 120 5.84 14.04 4.02
N SER A 121 6.43 13.53 5.10
CA SER A 121 7.60 12.66 5.10
C SER A 121 7.26 11.18 5.24
N PHE A 122 5.99 10.77 5.18
CA PHE A 122 5.60 9.35 5.26
C PHE A 122 6.31 8.47 4.22
N PRO A 123 6.55 8.88 2.96
CA PRO A 123 7.38 8.10 2.05
C PRO A 123 8.79 7.83 2.61
N LEU A 124 9.41 8.81 3.27
CA LEU A 124 10.70 8.64 3.95
C LEU A 124 10.59 7.72 5.16
N VAL A 125 9.46 7.77 5.89
CA VAL A 125 9.18 6.83 6.99
C VAL A 125 9.20 5.39 6.47
N PHE A 126 8.45 5.09 5.41
CA PHE A 126 8.40 3.74 4.84
C PHE A 126 9.74 3.29 4.24
N GLN A 127 10.53 4.21 3.66
CA GLN A 127 11.88 3.91 3.20
C GLN A 127 12.83 3.57 4.36
N ALA A 128 12.77 4.30 5.47
CA ALA A 128 13.58 4.03 6.64
C ALA A 128 13.19 2.70 7.30
N VAL A 129 11.89 2.44 7.42
CA VAL A 129 11.34 1.17 7.91
C VAL A 129 11.78 0.00 7.01
N LEU A 130 11.72 0.15 5.69
CA LEU A 130 12.26 -0.84 4.75
C LEU A 130 13.76 -1.05 4.93
N SER A 131 14.54 0.03 5.10
CA SER A 131 15.98 -0.06 5.33
C SER A 131 16.30 -0.86 6.61
N ALA A 132 15.58 -0.60 7.71
CA ALA A 132 15.70 -1.35 8.95
C ALA A 132 15.35 -2.83 8.76
N ALA A 133 14.23 -3.13 8.09
CA ALA A 133 13.81 -4.50 7.79
C ALA A 133 14.84 -5.24 6.91
N ASN A 134 15.39 -4.60 5.88
CA ASN A 134 16.45 -5.18 5.03
C ASN A 134 17.76 -5.43 5.80
N LYS A 135 18.14 -4.54 6.74
CA LYS A 135 19.28 -4.77 7.64
C LYS A 135 19.05 -5.99 8.55
N ALA A 136 17.82 -6.18 9.04
CA ALA A 136 17.46 -7.33 9.85
C ALA A 136 17.46 -8.61 9.01
N LEU A 137 16.87 -8.57 7.81
CA LEU A 137 16.85 -9.66 6.84
C LEU A 137 18.28 -10.16 6.51
N ALA A 138 19.29 -9.29 6.51
CA ALA A 138 20.67 -9.69 6.29
C ALA A 138 21.30 -10.50 7.44
N ARG A 139 20.63 -10.66 8.60
CA ARG A 139 21.13 -11.41 9.76
C ARG A 139 20.60 -12.84 9.84
N ASP A 140 21.45 -13.80 10.16
CA ASP A 140 21.11 -15.24 10.10
C ASP A 140 20.00 -15.65 11.09
N ASN A 141 19.85 -14.92 12.20
CA ASN A 141 18.85 -15.18 13.23
C ASN A 141 17.53 -14.42 13.02
N VAL A 142 17.30 -13.85 11.84
CA VAL A 142 16.04 -13.16 11.54
C VAL A 142 14.87 -14.14 11.48
N SER A 143 13.74 -13.75 12.08
CA SER A 143 12.51 -14.55 12.10
C SER A 143 11.75 -14.41 10.78
N LYS A 144 11.50 -15.53 10.09
CA LYS A 144 10.66 -15.57 8.89
C LYS A 144 9.24 -15.11 9.18
N GLU A 145 8.67 -15.59 10.28
CA GLU A 145 7.29 -15.28 10.69
C GLU A 145 7.11 -13.77 10.91
N ASP A 146 8.07 -13.11 11.56
CA ASP A 146 8.00 -11.66 11.81
C ASP A 146 8.16 -10.82 10.53
N LEU A 147 8.99 -11.28 9.59
CA LEU A 147 9.09 -10.66 8.27
C LEU A 147 7.78 -10.80 7.48
N GLU A 148 7.16 -11.98 7.50
CA GLU A 148 5.86 -12.21 6.86
C GLU A 148 4.75 -11.36 7.49
N GLN A 149 4.75 -11.21 8.82
CA GLN A 149 3.83 -10.30 9.50
C GLN A 149 4.08 -8.84 9.13
N ALA A 150 5.36 -8.39 9.06
CA ALA A 150 5.68 -7.05 8.61
C ALA A 150 5.14 -6.77 7.19
N VAL A 151 5.27 -7.74 6.28
CA VAL A 151 4.74 -7.67 4.91
C VAL A 151 3.21 -7.66 4.91
N ALA A 152 2.57 -8.56 5.64
CA ALA A 152 1.10 -8.63 5.72
C ALA A 152 0.51 -7.31 6.23
N MET A 153 1.11 -6.70 7.25
CA MET A 153 0.65 -5.41 7.76
C MET A 153 0.88 -4.30 6.73
N ALA A 154 1.99 -4.30 6.00
CA ALA A 154 2.22 -3.34 4.92
C ALA A 154 1.19 -3.49 3.77
N GLN A 155 0.77 -4.72 3.45
CA GLN A 155 -0.28 -4.97 2.47
C GLN A 155 -1.63 -4.38 2.91
N GLU A 156 -2.00 -4.54 4.19
CA GLU A 156 -3.21 -3.94 4.75
C GLU A 156 -3.16 -2.40 4.75
N VAL A 157 -2.01 -1.80 5.09
CA VAL A 157 -1.80 -0.35 4.97
C VAL A 157 -1.99 0.12 3.53
N LYS A 158 -1.38 -0.60 2.57
CA LYS A 158 -1.53 -0.31 1.14
C LYS A 158 -3.01 -0.38 0.75
N ALA A 159 -3.71 -1.46 1.09
CA ALA A 159 -5.13 -1.65 0.80
C ALA A 159 -6.01 -0.53 1.37
N ALA A 160 -5.77 -0.09 2.61
CA ALA A 160 -6.51 1.00 3.24
C ALA A 160 -6.27 2.38 2.57
N ARG A 161 -5.08 2.59 1.97
CA ARG A 161 -4.70 3.85 1.33
C ARG A 161 -4.98 3.89 -0.18
N THR A 162 -5.11 2.74 -0.84
CA THR A 162 -5.34 2.63 -2.28
C THR A 162 -6.62 3.32 -2.76
N PRO A 163 -7.80 3.23 -2.09
CA PRO A 163 -9.03 3.84 -2.61
C PRO A 163 -8.91 5.34 -2.89
N ALA A 164 -8.23 6.09 -2.03
CA ALA A 164 -8.00 7.53 -2.24
C ALA A 164 -7.11 7.82 -3.46
N VAL A 165 -6.18 6.91 -3.79
CA VAL A 165 -5.31 7.01 -4.97
C VAL A 165 -6.02 6.53 -6.24
N PHE A 166 -6.88 5.52 -6.11
CA PHE A 166 -7.57 4.90 -7.23
C PHE A 166 -8.49 5.88 -7.96
N GLU A 167 -9.15 6.78 -7.24
CA GLU A 167 -9.93 7.87 -7.84
C GLU A 167 -9.08 8.78 -8.75
N LEU A 168 -7.84 9.07 -8.35
CA LEU A 168 -6.91 9.87 -9.17
C LEU A 168 -6.45 9.09 -10.40
N GLN A 169 -6.19 7.79 -10.25
CA GLN A 169 -5.84 6.91 -11.36
C GLN A 169 -6.99 6.84 -12.37
N GLN A 170 -8.22 6.70 -11.91
CA GLN A 170 -9.43 6.71 -12.74
C GLN A 170 -9.56 8.04 -13.52
N ALA A 171 -9.43 9.18 -12.84
CA ALA A 171 -9.49 10.49 -13.48
C ALA A 171 -8.38 10.67 -14.54
N SER A 172 -7.16 10.25 -14.23
CA SER A 172 -6.02 10.30 -15.14
C SER A 172 -6.23 9.42 -16.38
N LEU A 173 -6.71 8.19 -16.17
CA LEU A 173 -7.01 7.27 -17.27
C LEU A 173 -8.10 7.84 -18.17
N ARG A 174 -9.20 8.34 -17.57
CA ARG A 174 -10.32 8.98 -18.27
C ARG A 174 -9.86 10.14 -19.15
N ASN A 175 -8.99 11.02 -18.62
CA ASN A 175 -8.43 12.13 -19.39
C ASN A 175 -7.62 11.68 -20.60
N ARG A 176 -6.97 10.51 -20.52
CA ARG A 176 -6.09 10.00 -21.58
C ARG A 176 -6.86 9.29 -22.69
N ILE A 177 -7.77 8.40 -22.31
CA ILE A 177 -8.53 7.58 -23.27
C ILE A 177 -9.79 8.28 -23.78
N GLY A 178 -10.27 9.28 -23.04
CA GLY A 178 -11.49 10.03 -23.34
C GLY A 178 -12.76 9.33 -22.83
N ASP A 179 -13.80 10.11 -22.59
CA ASP A 179 -15.06 9.65 -21.98
C ASP A 179 -15.72 8.50 -22.74
N ALA A 180 -15.69 8.54 -24.07
CA ALA A 180 -16.31 7.52 -24.92
C ALA A 180 -15.66 6.14 -24.78
N ALA A 181 -14.34 6.07 -24.55
CA ALA A 181 -13.65 4.80 -24.29
C ALA A 181 -13.70 4.43 -22.80
N TYR A 182 -13.73 5.41 -21.91
CA TYR A 182 -13.73 5.19 -20.47
C TYR A 182 -14.99 4.50 -19.95
N GLN A 183 -16.13 4.66 -20.61
CA GLN A 183 -17.37 3.97 -20.22
C GLN A 183 -17.27 2.43 -20.24
N PHE A 184 -16.29 1.88 -20.96
CA PHE A 184 -16.04 0.43 -21.05
C PHE A 184 -14.94 -0.04 -20.08
N VAL A 185 -14.42 0.85 -19.22
CA VAL A 185 -13.41 0.50 -18.21
C VAL A 185 -14.09 -0.14 -17.01
N GLU A 186 -13.69 -1.39 -16.75
CA GLU A 186 -14.16 -2.18 -15.63
C GLU A 186 -13.26 -1.97 -14.41
N VAL A 187 -13.87 -1.68 -13.26
CA VAL A 187 -13.16 -1.37 -12.02
C VAL A 187 -13.67 -2.21 -10.85
N THR A 188 -12.83 -2.35 -9.84
CA THR A 188 -13.20 -2.80 -8.49
C THR A 188 -13.26 -1.60 -7.55
N ALA A 189 -13.45 -1.83 -6.25
CA ALA A 189 -13.38 -0.76 -5.25
C ALA A 189 -12.01 -0.06 -5.17
N SER A 190 -10.94 -0.67 -5.70
CA SER A 190 -9.56 -0.18 -5.51
C SER A 190 -8.58 -0.57 -6.62
N GLY A 191 -9.07 -0.90 -7.82
CA GLY A 191 -8.21 -1.39 -8.91
C GLY A 191 -8.95 -1.59 -10.22
N PHE A 192 -8.20 -1.65 -11.32
CA PHE A 192 -8.74 -1.88 -12.66
C PHE A 192 -8.83 -3.37 -12.97
N LYS A 193 -9.85 -3.76 -13.74
CA LYS A 193 -10.01 -5.10 -14.30
C LYS A 193 -9.57 -5.07 -15.76
N TRP A 194 -8.26 -5.15 -15.98
CA TRP A 194 -7.70 -5.00 -17.34
C TRP A 194 -8.21 -6.06 -18.34
N PRO A 195 -8.28 -7.37 -18.00
CA PRO A 195 -8.80 -8.36 -18.92
C PRO A 195 -10.23 -8.07 -19.38
N GLU A 196 -11.11 -7.74 -18.43
CA GLU A 196 -12.50 -7.42 -18.68
C GLU A 196 -12.66 -6.09 -19.44
N THR A 197 -11.85 -5.08 -19.10
CA THR A 197 -11.82 -3.79 -19.80
C THR A 197 -11.43 -3.95 -21.27
N LEU A 198 -10.38 -4.73 -21.55
CA LEU A 198 -9.93 -4.95 -22.92
C LEU A 198 -10.96 -5.72 -23.73
N ALA A 199 -11.60 -6.72 -23.12
CA ALA A 199 -12.70 -7.47 -23.74
C ALA A 199 -13.93 -6.57 -24.01
N ALA A 200 -14.31 -5.72 -23.06
CA ALA A 200 -15.43 -4.79 -23.23
C ALA A 200 -15.19 -3.78 -24.36
N ILE A 201 -13.96 -3.29 -24.52
CA ILE A 201 -13.59 -2.43 -25.66
C ILE A 201 -13.70 -3.19 -26.99
N ASP A 202 -13.29 -4.46 -27.04
CA ASP A 202 -13.43 -5.28 -28.24
C ASP A 202 -14.91 -5.50 -28.60
N THR A 203 -15.76 -5.82 -27.62
CA THR A 203 -17.21 -5.92 -27.82
C THR A 203 -17.83 -4.61 -28.29
N ALA A 204 -17.42 -3.46 -27.73
CA ALA A 204 -17.90 -2.14 -28.15
C ALA A 204 -17.54 -1.80 -29.61
N VAL A 205 -16.41 -2.29 -30.11
CA VAL A 205 -16.03 -2.17 -31.52
C VAL A 205 -16.90 -3.06 -32.41
N GLU A 206 -17.18 -4.30 -31.97
CA GLU A 206 -18.08 -5.23 -32.68
C GLU A 206 -19.50 -4.68 -32.79
N ASP A 207 -20.02 -4.10 -31.70
CA ASP A 207 -21.35 -3.50 -31.60
C ASP A 207 -21.45 -2.12 -32.25
N ARG A 208 -20.34 -1.59 -32.80
CA ARG A 208 -20.23 -0.28 -33.46
C ARG A 208 -20.49 0.92 -32.55
N GLU A 209 -20.34 0.74 -31.24
CA GLU A 209 -20.34 1.83 -30.27
C GLU A 209 -19.01 2.60 -30.28
N LEU A 210 -17.92 1.93 -30.64
CA LEU A 210 -16.62 2.52 -30.95
C LEU A 210 -16.19 2.17 -32.38
N THR A 211 -15.44 3.07 -33.02
CA THR A 211 -14.75 2.70 -34.26
C THR A 211 -13.54 1.80 -33.95
N ALA A 212 -13.14 0.94 -34.90
CA ALA A 212 -11.95 0.10 -34.75
C ALA A 212 -10.67 0.93 -34.48
N ALA A 213 -10.58 2.13 -35.05
CA ALA A 213 -9.47 3.06 -34.79
C ALA A 213 -9.49 3.61 -33.36
N GLU A 214 -10.67 3.98 -32.83
CA GLU A 214 -10.82 4.43 -31.44
C GLU A 214 -10.55 3.31 -30.44
N GLY A 215 -11.07 2.10 -30.68
CA GLY A 215 -10.80 0.95 -29.82
C GLY A 215 -9.32 0.59 -29.77
N ALA A 216 -8.64 0.54 -30.94
CA ALA A 216 -7.20 0.30 -30.99
C ALA A 216 -6.39 1.41 -30.27
N ALA A 217 -6.74 2.68 -30.48
CA ALA A 217 -6.09 3.80 -29.83
C ALA A 217 -6.31 3.79 -28.30
N ALA A 218 -7.51 3.43 -27.83
CA ALA A 218 -7.83 3.30 -26.42
C ALA A 218 -7.02 2.19 -25.75
N LYS A 219 -6.95 0.99 -26.36
CA LYS A 219 -6.16 -0.13 -25.84
C LYS A 219 -4.67 0.22 -25.76
N GLU A 220 -4.11 0.89 -26.77
CA GLU A 220 -2.72 1.34 -26.73
C GLU A 220 -2.48 2.39 -25.63
N LYS A 221 -3.42 3.32 -25.44
CA LYS A 221 -3.33 4.31 -24.36
C LYS A 221 -3.45 3.66 -22.97
N ILE A 222 -4.28 2.64 -22.80
CA ILE A 222 -4.37 1.83 -21.56
C ILE A 222 -3.03 1.14 -21.30
N ARG A 223 -2.45 0.52 -22.33
CA ARG A 223 -1.14 -0.14 -22.24
C ARG A 223 -0.03 0.84 -21.86
N LEU A 224 -0.07 2.07 -22.37
CA LEU A 224 0.90 3.11 -22.00
C LEU A 224 0.61 3.70 -20.61
N PHE A 225 -0.66 3.74 -20.20
CA PHE A 225 -1.07 4.24 -18.89
C PHE A 225 -0.47 3.39 -17.77
N SER A 226 -0.52 2.06 -17.87
CA SER A 226 0.11 1.19 -16.85
C SER A 226 1.61 1.44 -16.65
N LEU A 227 2.29 1.97 -17.68
CA LEU A 227 3.71 2.32 -17.65
C LEU A 227 3.99 3.76 -17.20
N THR A 228 3.01 4.66 -17.27
CA THR A 228 3.25 6.12 -17.15
C THR A 228 2.26 6.88 -16.28
N TYR A 229 1.24 6.22 -15.71
CA TYR A 229 0.21 6.87 -14.88
C TYR A 229 0.82 7.68 -13.73
N GLU A 230 1.99 7.29 -13.24
CA GLU A 230 2.73 8.00 -12.22
C GLU A 230 3.08 9.43 -12.63
N HIS A 231 3.57 9.63 -13.85
CA HIS A 231 3.87 10.97 -14.37
C HIS A 231 2.61 11.80 -14.59
N ASP A 232 1.52 11.15 -15.00
CA ASP A 232 0.25 11.81 -15.26
C ASP A 232 -0.43 12.30 -13.96
N ILE A 233 -0.37 11.52 -12.87
CA ILE A 233 -0.91 11.93 -11.57
C ILE A 233 -0.06 13.02 -10.93
N LEU A 234 1.27 13.00 -11.12
CA LEU A 234 2.21 14.01 -10.60
C LEU A 234 2.03 15.40 -11.25
N ALA A 235 1.39 15.48 -12.42
CA ALA A 235 1.13 16.75 -13.10
C ALA A 235 -0.13 17.48 -12.59
N GLY A 236 -0.96 16.83 -11.75
CA GLY A 236 -2.12 17.47 -11.13
C GLY A 236 -1.73 18.26 -9.88
N GLU A 237 -2.27 19.46 -9.66
CA GLU A 237 -2.15 20.14 -8.36
C GLU A 237 -3.15 19.52 -7.37
N VAL A 238 -2.77 18.47 -6.65
CA VAL A 238 -3.67 17.85 -5.64
C VAL A 238 -2.94 17.64 -4.32
N SER A 239 -3.61 17.92 -3.20
CA SER A 239 -3.16 17.60 -1.83
C SER A 239 -2.77 16.13 -1.59
N ASP A 240 -3.12 15.25 -2.53
CA ASP A 240 -3.15 13.79 -2.36
C ASP A 240 -1.91 13.09 -2.93
N HIS A 241 -0.89 13.85 -3.37
CA HIS A 241 0.45 13.36 -3.72
C HIS A 241 1.08 12.52 -2.60
N ASN A 242 0.74 12.84 -1.35
CA ASN A 242 1.21 12.11 -0.20
C ASN A 242 0.70 10.66 -0.20
N HIS A 243 -0.60 10.44 -0.45
CA HIS A 243 -1.19 9.10 -0.49
C HIS A 243 -0.61 8.25 -1.64
N LEU A 244 -0.41 8.83 -2.83
CA LEU A 244 0.25 8.16 -3.95
C LEU A 244 1.67 7.72 -3.59
N ASN A 245 2.48 8.64 -3.05
CA ASN A 245 3.86 8.34 -2.69
C ASN A 245 3.96 7.32 -1.55
N ILE A 246 2.99 7.31 -0.62
CA ILE A 246 2.89 6.29 0.42
C ILE A 246 2.60 4.92 -0.20
N VAL A 247 1.57 4.80 -1.05
CA VAL A 247 1.20 3.55 -1.72
C VAL A 247 2.36 2.99 -2.54
N ARG A 248 3.10 3.86 -3.25
CA ARG A 248 4.33 3.46 -3.98
C ARG A 248 5.42 2.95 -3.06
N SER A 249 5.67 3.66 -1.96
CA SER A 249 6.70 3.27 -0.99
C SER A 249 6.36 1.92 -0.36
N LEU A 250 5.08 1.71 0.00
CA LEU A 250 4.58 0.43 0.49
C LEU A 250 4.72 -0.69 -0.53
N ALA A 251 4.34 -0.46 -1.80
CA ALA A 251 4.50 -1.45 -2.86
C ALA A 251 5.98 -1.87 -3.01
N THR A 252 6.89 -0.90 -3.02
CA THR A 252 8.33 -1.14 -3.07
C THR A 252 8.80 -1.96 -1.86
N SER A 253 8.35 -1.59 -0.65
CA SER A 253 8.69 -2.31 0.58
C SER A 253 8.19 -3.75 0.57
N ILE A 254 6.94 -3.96 0.16
CA ILE A 254 6.33 -5.30 0.06
C ILE A 254 7.14 -6.15 -0.92
N THR A 255 7.36 -5.69 -2.16
CA THR A 255 8.12 -6.46 -3.15
C THR A 255 9.54 -6.77 -2.69
N SER A 256 10.25 -5.79 -2.11
CA SER A 256 11.62 -5.97 -1.64
C SER A 256 11.70 -7.00 -0.51
N LEU A 257 10.78 -6.93 0.45
CA LEU A 257 10.79 -7.86 1.59
C LEU A 257 10.33 -9.25 1.17
N THR A 258 9.28 -9.38 0.36
CA THR A 258 8.81 -10.69 -0.14
C THR A 258 9.92 -11.43 -0.90
N ARG A 259 10.60 -10.76 -1.85
CA ARG A 259 11.75 -11.35 -2.56
C ARG A 259 12.87 -11.74 -1.60
N GLY A 260 13.18 -10.86 -0.64
CA GLY A 260 14.17 -11.13 0.37
C GLY A 260 13.86 -12.34 1.26
N ILE A 261 12.58 -12.54 1.61
CA ILE A 261 12.11 -13.72 2.34
C ILE A 261 12.25 -14.98 1.47
N GLU A 262 11.84 -14.93 0.21
CA GLU A 262 11.94 -16.06 -0.73
C GLU A 262 13.40 -16.50 -0.94
N ASP A 263 14.31 -15.54 -1.12
CA ASP A 263 15.74 -15.78 -1.31
C ASP A 263 16.39 -16.39 -0.05
N LYS A 264 16.02 -15.89 1.14
CA LYS A 264 16.64 -16.31 2.40
C LYS A 264 16.05 -17.59 2.97
N PHE A 265 14.76 -17.82 2.77
CA PHE A 265 14.02 -18.96 3.30
C PHE A 265 13.40 -19.77 2.16
N PRO A 266 14.24 -20.37 1.30
CA PRO A 266 13.76 -21.16 0.18
C PRO A 266 12.92 -22.33 0.72
N SER A 267 11.71 -22.47 0.20
CA SER A 267 10.80 -23.56 0.57
C SER A 267 11.48 -24.91 0.28
N SER A 268 11.85 -25.65 1.33
CA SER A 268 12.45 -26.97 1.20
C SER A 268 11.38 -27.98 0.74
N GLY A 269 11.29 -28.18 -0.58
CA GLY A 269 10.55 -29.29 -1.18
C GLY A 269 9.33 -28.88 -1.99
N ALA A 270 9.54 -28.50 -3.25
CA ALA A 270 8.71 -28.91 -4.39
C ALA A 270 9.46 -28.54 -5.68
N SER A 271 9.76 -29.54 -6.50
CA SER A 271 9.98 -29.35 -7.93
C SER A 271 8.68 -28.82 -8.52
N SER A 272 8.53 -27.51 -8.57
CA SER A 272 7.51 -26.79 -9.30
C SER A 272 8.14 -25.47 -9.75
N PRO A 273 7.87 -25.00 -10.98
CA PRO A 273 8.49 -23.78 -11.50
C PRO A 273 8.30 -22.66 -10.47
N ALA A 274 9.31 -21.83 -10.27
CA ALA A 274 9.16 -20.61 -9.51
C ALA A 274 8.13 -19.73 -10.23
N TRP A 275 6.93 -19.63 -9.66
CA TRP A 275 5.98 -18.58 -10.02
C TRP A 275 6.34 -17.40 -9.10
N PRO A 276 6.70 -16.24 -9.65
CA PRO A 276 6.90 -15.05 -8.85
C PRO A 276 5.57 -14.66 -8.19
N SER A 277 5.63 -14.11 -6.98
CA SER A 277 4.45 -13.68 -6.21
C SER A 277 3.45 -12.92 -7.09
N SER A 278 2.21 -13.40 -7.14
CA SER A 278 1.11 -12.90 -7.99
C SER A 278 0.75 -11.42 -7.78
N ASP A 279 1.27 -10.77 -6.74
CA ASP A 279 0.96 -9.37 -6.45
C ASP A 279 1.83 -8.37 -7.22
N CYS A 280 2.82 -8.85 -7.99
CA CYS A 280 3.68 -7.99 -8.81
C CYS A 280 3.81 -8.44 -10.28
N GLU A 281 3.24 -9.58 -10.68
CA GLU A 281 3.43 -10.15 -12.02
C GLU A 281 2.15 -10.41 -12.84
N ASP A 282 0.94 -10.12 -12.34
CA ASP A 282 -0.31 -10.41 -13.08
C ASP A 282 -1.23 -9.20 -13.29
N GLU A 283 -0.69 -8.05 -13.73
CA GLU A 283 -1.52 -7.06 -14.44
C GLU A 283 -1.45 -7.19 -15.97
N PHE A 284 -0.45 -7.88 -16.55
CA PHE A 284 -0.30 -7.97 -18.02
C PHE A 284 0.40 -9.24 -18.53
N SER A 285 0.21 -10.40 -17.89
CA SER A 285 0.69 -11.68 -18.46
C SER A 285 -0.32 -12.23 -19.47
N TYR A 286 -0.11 -11.96 -20.76
CA TYR A 286 -0.77 -12.72 -21.83
C TYR A 286 0.23 -13.59 -22.58
N SER A 287 -0.06 -14.89 -22.54
CA SER A 287 0.42 -15.91 -23.45
C SER A 287 0.18 -15.50 -24.89
N SER A 288 1.27 -15.35 -25.66
CA SER A 288 1.25 -15.17 -27.10
C SER A 288 0.70 -16.42 -27.79
N THR A 289 -0.59 -16.41 -28.15
CA THR A 289 -1.13 -17.30 -29.19
C THR A 289 -0.61 -16.80 -30.53
N SER A 290 0.50 -17.40 -30.98
CA SER A 290 0.95 -17.30 -32.37
C SER A 290 -0.08 -17.97 -33.27
N SER A 291 -0.88 -17.16 -33.95
CA SER A 291 -1.65 -17.55 -35.12
C SER A 291 -0.70 -17.96 -36.24
N SER A 292 -0.52 -19.25 -36.48
CA SER A 292 0.08 -19.74 -37.74
C SER A 292 -1.00 -19.87 -38.80
N SER A 293 -1.14 -18.83 -39.61
CA SER A 293 -1.69 -18.93 -40.96
C SER A 293 -0.72 -19.72 -41.83
N GLY A 294 -1.16 -20.84 -42.39
CA GLY A 294 -0.44 -21.61 -43.40
C GLY A 294 -1.41 -22.42 -44.23
N SER A 295 -1.95 -21.79 -45.28
CA SER A 295 -2.59 -22.48 -46.39
C SER A 295 -1.52 -22.89 -47.39
N GLU A 296 -1.33 -24.19 -47.58
CA GLU A 296 -1.14 -24.93 -48.84
C GLU A 296 -1.08 -26.44 -48.54
#